data_AF-A0A3E1DG05-F1
#
_entry.id   AF-A0A3E1DG05-F1
#
_cell.length_a   1.000
_cell.length_b   1.000
_cell.length_c   1.000
_cell.angle_alpha   90.00
_cell.angle_beta   90.00
_cell.angle_gamma   90.00
#
_symmetry.space_group_name_H-M   'P 1'
#
loop_
_entity.id
_entity.type
_entity.pdbx_description
1 polymer ?
#
loop_
_entity_poly.entity_id
_entity_poly.type
_entity_poly.pdbx_seq_one_letter_code
_entity_poly.pdbx_strand_id
1 'polypeptide(L)'
;MGEESGSYCTPRGKHIIRAKIGTNQLLNTVFIRRRSTGEIYTPELGAQYPDRDWILTRILWLSGSEVGFNRLGTCDTMRRYIYIHGTPDSTKLGQPGSKGCIRMRNTDLVELFDLVPVYTEVCITL
;
A
#
# COMPACT_ATOMS: atom_id res chain seq x y z
N MET A 1 13.65 -10.04 -10.11
CA MET A 1 12.27 -9.79 -10.62
C MET A 1 11.48 -8.96 -9.61
N GLY A 2 10.28 -8.49 -9.97
CA GLY A 2 9.50 -7.59 -9.11
C GLY A 2 9.06 -8.20 -7.77
N GLU A 3 8.99 -9.53 -7.71
CA GLU A 3 8.50 -10.28 -6.55
C GLU A 3 9.58 -10.53 -5.50
N GLU A 4 10.85 -10.53 -5.92
CA GLU A 4 12.00 -10.79 -5.05
C GLU A 4 12.12 -9.75 -3.93
N SER A 5 12.49 -10.22 -2.75
CA SER A 5 12.83 -9.38 -1.61
C SER A 5 14.02 -8.48 -1.95
N GLY A 6 13.90 -7.20 -1.61
CA GLY A 6 14.91 -6.19 -1.93
C GLY A 6 14.86 -5.67 -3.37
N SER A 7 13.91 -6.11 -4.20
CA SER A 7 13.77 -5.58 -5.57
C SER A 7 13.28 -4.13 -5.64
N TYR A 8 12.60 -3.65 -4.58
CA TYR A 8 11.88 -2.36 -4.53
C TYR A 8 10.85 -2.16 -5.64
N CYS A 9 10.49 -3.22 -6.36
CA CYS A 9 9.47 -3.24 -7.39
C CYS A 9 8.17 -3.86 -6.87
N THR A 10 7.05 -3.55 -7.54
CA THR A 10 5.75 -4.15 -7.21
C THR A 10 5.73 -5.62 -7.62
N PRO A 11 5.37 -6.55 -6.71
CA PRO A 11 5.21 -7.96 -7.05
C PRO A 11 3.98 -8.17 -7.94
N ARG A 12 4.11 -8.99 -8.98
CA ARG A 12 3.04 -9.35 -9.91
C ARG A 12 2.36 -10.65 -9.49
N GLY A 13 1.33 -11.02 -10.25
CA GLY A 13 0.58 -12.25 -10.08
C GLY A 13 -0.62 -12.10 -9.17
N LYS A 14 -1.14 -13.24 -8.71
CA LYS A 14 -2.35 -13.35 -7.90
C LYS A 14 -2.07 -13.03 -6.44
N HIS A 15 -2.89 -12.16 -5.91
CA HIS A 15 -2.87 -11.71 -4.53
C HIS A 15 -4.28 -11.77 -3.94
N ILE A 16 -4.35 -11.65 -2.62
CA ILE A 16 -5.58 -11.37 -1.89
C ILE A 16 -5.38 -10.16 -0.99
N ILE A 17 -6.47 -9.44 -0.71
CA ILE A 17 -6.51 -8.46 0.38
C ILE A 17 -6.53 -9.25 1.69
N ARG A 18 -5.38 -9.44 2.32
CA ARG A 18 -5.24 -10.25 3.53
C ARG A 18 -5.81 -9.56 4.77
N ALA A 19 -5.71 -8.24 4.80
CA ALA A 19 -6.21 -7.39 5.89
C ALA A 19 -6.54 -5.99 5.41
N LYS A 20 -7.48 -5.35 6.11
CA LYS A 20 -7.90 -3.97 5.94
C LYS A 20 -7.56 -3.20 7.21
N ILE A 21 -6.84 -2.08 7.09
CA ILE A 21 -6.40 -1.26 8.23
C ILE A 21 -6.80 0.19 7.97
N GLY A 22 -7.25 0.86 9.04
CA GLY A 22 -7.66 2.27 8.98
C GLY A 22 -9.17 2.48 8.98
N THR A 23 -9.99 1.46 9.26
CA THR A 23 -11.44 1.62 9.46
C THR A 23 -11.70 2.75 10.46
N ASN A 24 -12.62 3.65 10.11
CA ASN A 24 -13.00 4.85 10.88
C ASN A 24 -11.87 5.86 11.16
N GLN A 25 -10.68 5.69 10.57
CA GLN A 25 -9.65 6.73 10.64
C GLN A 25 -10.01 7.90 9.72
N LEU A 26 -9.54 9.10 10.07
CA LEU A 26 -9.77 10.28 9.24
C LEU A 26 -9.03 10.18 7.90
N LEU A 27 -9.50 10.93 6.91
CA LEU A 27 -8.75 11.14 5.67
C LEU A 27 -7.37 11.71 6.01
N ASN A 28 -6.34 11.36 5.24
CA ASN A 28 -4.96 11.80 5.44
C ASN A 28 -4.30 11.31 6.74
N THR A 29 -4.94 10.42 7.52
CA THR A 29 -4.28 9.77 8.67
C THR A 29 -2.97 9.13 8.26
N VAL A 30 -1.88 9.45 8.96
CA VAL A 30 -0.55 8.90 8.67
C VAL A 30 -0.36 7.56 9.38
N PHE A 31 0.18 6.59 8.65
CA PHE A 31 0.55 5.29 9.18
C PHE A 31 2.05 5.08 9.11
N ILE A 32 2.61 4.45 10.16
CA ILE A 32 3.92 3.81 10.09
C ILE A 32 3.70 2.31 10.19
N ARG A 33 4.17 1.60 9.16
CA ARG A 33 3.88 0.18 8.94
C ARG A 33 2.38 -0.06 8.79
N ARG A 34 1.67 -0.25 9.90
CA ARG A 34 0.23 -0.61 9.98
C ARG A 34 -0.44 0.01 11.21
N ARG A 35 0.20 0.99 11.83
CA ARG A 35 -0.28 1.68 13.02
C ARG A 35 -0.47 3.16 12.68
N SER A 36 -1.65 3.69 12.99
CA SER A 36 -1.88 5.13 12.93
C SER A 36 -0.90 5.82 13.87
N THR A 37 -0.28 6.91 13.42
CA THR A 37 0.63 7.70 14.26
C THR A 37 -0.12 8.74 15.09
N GLY A 38 -1.40 8.96 14.80
CA GLY A 38 -2.18 10.09 15.31
C GLY A 38 -1.98 11.39 14.52
N GLU A 39 -1.02 11.43 13.59
CA GLU A 39 -0.84 12.57 12.69
C GLU A 39 -1.86 12.53 11.54
N ILE A 40 -2.29 13.71 11.09
CA ILE A 40 -3.01 13.91 9.84
C ILE A 40 -2.04 14.63 8.89
N TYR A 41 -1.85 14.07 7.69
CA TYR A 41 -0.99 14.66 6.69
C TYR A 41 -1.53 16.02 6.23
N THR A 42 -0.63 17.00 6.17
CA THR A 42 -0.83 18.29 5.49
C THR A 42 0.36 18.59 4.57
N PRO A 43 0.22 19.49 3.58
CA PRO A 43 1.33 19.92 2.74
C PRO A 43 2.53 20.46 3.53
N GLU A 44 2.28 21.17 4.63
CA GLU A 44 3.32 21.73 5.50
C GLU A 44 4.11 20.63 6.21
N LEU A 45 3.42 19.60 6.72
CA LEU A 45 4.06 18.43 7.31
C LEU A 45 4.87 17.66 6.25
N GLY A 46 4.35 17.55 5.03
CA GLY A 46 5.06 16.99 3.89
C GLY A 46 6.35 17.75 3.56
N ALA A 47 6.30 19.09 3.57
CA ALA A 47 7.46 19.95 3.32
C ALA A 47 8.51 19.86 4.44
N GLN A 48 8.09 19.65 5.68
CA GLN A 48 8.98 19.45 6.82
C GLN A 48 9.75 18.12 6.75
N TYR A 49 9.15 17.08 6.17
CA TYR A 49 9.74 15.74 6.06
C TYR A 49 9.70 15.23 4.60
N PRO A 50 10.47 15.84 3.69
CA PRO A 50 10.35 15.57 2.25
C PRO A 50 10.73 14.13 1.86
N ASP A 51 11.61 13.48 2.63
CA ASP A 51 12.09 12.11 2.36
C ASP A 51 11.27 11.01 3.07
N ARG A 52 10.24 11.39 3.85
CA ARG A 52 9.41 10.42 4.56
C ARG A 52 8.52 9.66 3.57
N ASP A 53 8.47 8.34 3.71
CA ASP A 53 7.52 7.52 2.95
C ASP A 53 6.13 7.63 3.58
N TRP A 54 5.21 8.27 2.86
CA TRP A 54 3.87 8.58 3.33
C TRP A 54 2.90 7.45 3.00
N ILE A 55 2.42 6.77 4.04
CA ILE A 55 1.32 5.80 3.97
C ILE A 55 0.11 6.45 4.61
N LEU A 56 -0.89 6.83 3.81
CA LEU A 56 -2.01 7.63 4.28
C LEU A 56 -3.35 6.89 4.24
N THR A 57 -4.30 7.40 5.02
CA THR A 57 -5.76 7.19 4.90
C THR A 57 -6.22 5.76 5.21
N ARG A 58 -5.88 4.77 4.38
CA ARG A 58 -6.22 3.36 4.56
C ARG A 58 -5.08 2.48 4.06
N ILE A 59 -5.08 1.22 4.48
CA ILE A 59 -4.15 0.20 3.98
C ILE A 59 -4.96 -1.05 3.64
N LEU A 60 -4.87 -1.50 2.39
CA LEU A 60 -5.22 -2.85 1.96
C LEU A 60 -3.93 -3.65 1.87
N TRP A 61 -3.70 -4.55 2.83
CA TRP A 61 -2.47 -5.34 2.90
C TRP A 61 -2.59 -6.57 2.01
N LEU A 62 -1.68 -6.70 1.05
CA LEU A 62 -1.69 -7.79 0.10
C LEU A 62 -0.91 -9.00 0.61
N SER A 63 -1.44 -10.20 0.33
CA SER A 63 -0.70 -11.46 0.40
C SER A 63 -0.67 -12.07 -0.99
N GLY A 64 0.51 -12.51 -1.43
CA GLY A 64 0.62 -13.34 -2.61
C GLY A 64 -0.08 -14.67 -2.42
N SER A 65 -0.50 -15.27 -3.52
CA SER A 65 -1.23 -16.55 -3.56
C SER A 65 -0.47 -17.64 -4.30
N GLU A 66 0.67 -17.33 -4.92
CA GLU A 66 1.44 -18.23 -5.78
C GLU A 66 2.77 -18.59 -5.11
N VAL A 67 2.85 -19.81 -4.58
CA VAL A 67 4.02 -20.31 -3.85
C VAL A 67 5.25 -20.33 -4.75
N GLY A 68 6.35 -19.75 -4.26
CA GLY A 68 7.61 -19.65 -5.01
C GLY A 68 7.63 -18.52 -6.05
N PHE A 69 6.50 -17.84 -6.28
CA PHE A 69 6.43 -16.68 -7.17
C PHE A 69 6.21 -15.37 -6.43
N ASN A 70 5.12 -15.23 -5.66
CA ASN A 70 4.84 -14.05 -4.84
C ASN A 70 4.45 -14.40 -3.38
N ARG A 71 4.59 -15.69 -3.00
CA ARG A 71 4.25 -16.23 -1.69
C ARG A 71 5.35 -17.18 -1.20
N LEU A 72 5.69 -17.05 0.09
CA LEU A 72 6.76 -17.80 0.77
C LEU A 72 8.16 -17.54 0.18
N GLY A 73 9.18 -18.11 0.81
CA GLY A 73 10.57 -17.98 0.37
C GLY A 73 11.08 -16.54 0.33
N THR A 74 11.85 -16.23 -0.71
CA THR A 74 12.44 -14.91 -0.96
C THR A 74 11.51 -13.96 -1.71
N CYS A 75 10.32 -14.40 -2.09
CA CYS A 75 9.38 -13.64 -2.93
C CYS A 75 8.04 -13.35 -2.24
N ASP A 76 7.98 -13.41 -0.91
CA ASP A 76 6.71 -13.26 -0.18
C ASP A 76 6.21 -11.80 -0.11
N THR A 77 5.13 -11.49 -0.83
CA THR A 77 4.50 -10.16 -0.88
C THR A 77 4.13 -9.62 0.50
N MET A 78 3.62 -10.47 1.40
CA MET A 78 3.13 -10.04 2.70
C MET A 78 4.30 -9.65 3.62
N ARG A 79 5.37 -10.45 3.64
CA ARG A 79 6.64 -10.17 4.36
C ARG A 79 7.34 -8.93 3.82
N ARG A 80 7.16 -8.63 2.53
CA ARG A 80 7.65 -7.41 1.89
C ARG A 80 6.82 -6.17 2.18
N TYR A 81 5.73 -6.28 2.96
CA TYR A 81 4.89 -5.14 3.35
C TYR A 81 4.27 -4.38 2.18
N ILE A 82 3.87 -5.09 1.13
CA ILE A 82 3.24 -4.49 -0.04
C ILE A 82 1.77 -4.19 0.24
N TYR A 83 1.39 -2.94 0.00
CA TYR A 83 0.06 -2.41 0.29
C TYR A 83 -0.54 -1.72 -0.93
N ILE A 84 -1.87 -1.61 -0.94
CA ILE A 84 -2.55 -0.50 -1.60
C ILE A 84 -2.86 0.53 -0.52
N HIS A 85 -2.38 1.76 -0.68
CA HIS A 85 -2.53 2.81 0.35
C HIS A 85 -2.66 4.23 -0.23
N GLY A 86 -3.08 5.16 0.63
CA GLY A 86 -3.28 6.56 0.28
C GLY A 86 -1.95 7.31 0.24
N THR A 87 -1.92 8.44 -0.44
CA THR A 87 -0.68 9.18 -0.72
C THR A 87 -0.94 10.68 -0.73
N PRO A 88 0.06 11.55 -0.53
CA PRO A 88 -0.11 12.99 -0.68
C PRO A 88 -0.67 13.36 -2.06
N ASP A 89 -1.52 14.39 -2.13
CA ASP A 89 -2.12 14.84 -3.39
C ASP A 89 -1.07 15.32 -4.41
N SER A 90 0.05 15.87 -3.92
CA SER A 90 1.21 16.25 -4.72
C SER A 90 1.93 15.06 -5.39
N THR A 91 1.64 13.83 -4.97
CA THR A 91 2.24 12.63 -5.57
C THR A 91 1.72 12.45 -6.99
N LYS A 92 2.62 12.31 -7.96
CA LYS A 92 2.28 11.90 -9.34
C LYS A 92 1.96 10.40 -9.37
N LEU A 93 0.73 10.07 -9.74
CA LEU A 93 0.27 8.69 -9.90
C LEU A 93 0.52 8.18 -11.32
N GLY A 94 0.48 6.86 -11.50
CA GLY A 94 0.71 6.22 -12.81
C GLY A 94 2.19 6.09 -13.21
N GLN A 95 3.12 6.43 -12.32
CA GLN A 95 4.56 6.31 -12.54
C GLN A 95 5.25 5.59 -11.38
N PRO A 96 6.40 4.93 -11.60
CA PRO A 96 7.20 4.38 -10.51
C PRO A 96 7.58 5.45 -9.49
N GLY A 97 7.40 5.15 -8.20
CA GLY A 97 7.70 6.11 -7.12
C GLY A 97 7.53 5.58 -5.70
N SER A 98 7.34 4.27 -5.53
CA SER A 98 7.21 3.60 -4.24
C SER A 98 8.28 2.51 -4.11
N LYS A 99 8.35 1.87 -2.92
CA LYS A 99 9.22 0.70 -2.66
C LYS A 99 8.52 -0.63 -2.95
N GLY A 100 7.56 -0.62 -3.88
CA GLY A 100 6.78 -1.77 -4.32
C GLY A 100 5.28 -1.67 -4.00
N CYS A 101 4.87 -0.78 -3.10
CA CYS A 101 3.45 -0.53 -2.82
C CYS A 101 2.72 0.14 -4.00
N ILE A 102 1.40 0.02 -4.02
CA ILE A 102 0.51 0.67 -4.97
C ILE A 102 -0.12 1.88 -4.27
N ARG A 103 0.04 3.07 -4.87
CA ARG A 103 -0.47 4.33 -4.33
C ARG A 103 -1.78 4.71 -5.02
N MET A 104 -2.75 5.16 -4.23
CA MET A 104 -4.04 5.67 -4.71
C MET A 104 -4.33 7.05 -4.13
N ARG A 105 -5.22 7.81 -4.77
CA ARG A 105 -5.79 9.02 -4.15
C ARG A 105 -6.57 8.64 -2.91
N ASN A 106 -6.56 9.52 -1.91
CA ASN A 106 -7.14 9.21 -0.60
C ASN A 106 -8.65 8.96 -0.68
N THR A 107 -9.38 9.74 -1.48
CA THR A 107 -10.83 9.59 -1.70
C THR A 107 -11.16 8.25 -2.36
N ASP A 108 -10.47 7.94 -3.47
CA ASP A 108 -10.71 6.73 -4.26
C ASP A 108 -10.36 5.48 -3.44
N LEU A 109 -9.34 5.59 -2.59
CA LEU A 109 -8.98 4.50 -1.68
C LEU A 109 -10.02 4.28 -0.60
N VAL A 110 -10.65 5.32 -0.04
CA VAL A 110 -11.74 5.15 0.93
C VAL A 110 -12.90 4.43 0.29
N GLU A 111 -13.30 4.84 -0.92
CA GLU A 111 -14.35 4.17 -1.67
C GLU A 111 -14.02 2.69 -1.93
N LEU A 112 -12.84 2.39 -2.50
CA LEU A 112 -12.40 1.02 -2.72
C LEU A 112 -12.38 0.22 -1.42
N PHE A 113 -11.86 0.82 -0.35
CA PHE A 113 -11.78 0.19 0.97
C PHE A 113 -13.16 -0.20 1.48
N ASP A 114 -14.19 0.62 1.31
CA ASP A 114 -15.53 0.31 1.79
C ASP A 114 -16.23 -0.76 0.91
N LEU A 115 -15.94 -0.79 -0.39
CA LEU A 115 -16.52 -1.74 -1.34
C LEU A 115 -15.99 -3.17 -1.22
N VAL A 116 -14.70 -3.35 -0.88
CA VAL A 116 -14.06 -4.69 -0.97
C VAL A 116 -13.94 -5.38 0.40
N PRO A 117 -14.37 -6.65 0.54
CA PRO A 117 -14.10 -7.43 1.74
C PRO A 117 -12.64 -7.93 1.81
N VAL A 118 -12.23 -8.40 3.00
CA VAL A 118 -11.00 -9.19 3.14
C VAL A 118 -11.15 -10.47 2.30
N TYR A 119 -10.03 -10.96 1.77
CA TYR A 119 -9.90 -12.07 0.82
C TYR A 119 -10.36 -11.77 -0.61
N THR A 120 -10.72 -10.52 -0.92
CA THR A 120 -10.89 -10.09 -2.33
C THR A 120 -9.61 -10.36 -3.12
N GLU A 121 -9.77 -10.99 -4.27
CA GLU A 121 -8.66 -11.29 -5.18
C GLU A 121 -8.15 -10.01 -5.87
N VAL A 122 -6.84 -9.93 -6.02
CA VAL A 122 -6.17 -8.84 -6.73
C VAL A 122 -5.16 -9.46 -7.69
N CYS A 123 -5.28 -9.15 -8.97
CA CYS A 123 -4.31 -9.56 -9.97
C CYS A 123 -3.46 -8.35 -10.36
N ILE A 124 -2.14 -8.45 -10.20
CA ILE A 124 -1.20 -7.40 -10.61
C ILE A 124 -0.46 -7.87 -11.86
N THR A 125 -0.65 -7.14 -12.96
CA THR A 125 0.00 -7.39 -14.25
C THR A 125 0.89 -6.20 -14.64
N LEU A 126 1.70 -6.40 -15.69
CA LEU A 126 2.43 -5.32 -16.37
C LEU A 126 1.58 -4.70 -17.46
#